data_AF-A0A0M9VX80-F1
#
_entry.id   AF-A0A0M9VX80-F1
#
_cell.length_a   1.000
_cell.length_b   1.000
_cell.length_c   1.000
_cell.angle_alpha   90.00
_cell.angle_beta   90.00
_cell.angle_gamma   90.00
#
_symmetry.space_group_name_H-M   'P 1'
#
loop_
_entity.id
_entity.type
_entity.pdbx_description
1 polymer ?
#
loop_
_entity_poly.entity_id
_entity_poly.type
_entity_poly.pdbx_seq_one_letter_code
_entity_poly.pdbx_strand_id
1 'polypeptide(L)'
;MLLLLNATLLLTILAAALPSAKRGLVFIPNPNWPQDSSIWIQPGSDLTWYYNYRSLPAEEYSHLPQSDFEFVPMMWGAGPNPSTDSSFANSVVKLIHKGINITHVLTFNEPDAPASWGGSNISPENATHAWAANILSLQKYGIKAGLPAVSGTPGGLAWLLQFVGNCTLVLGRRFTYDFLPVHWYDNFDGLRRYVSEVMVK
;
A
#
# COMPACT_ATOMS: atom_id res chain seq x y z
N MET A 1 17.00 -0.95 66.51
CA MET A 1 16.19 -1.49 65.40
C MET A 1 15.47 -0.33 64.74
N LEU A 2 15.93 0.12 63.58
CA LEU A 2 15.14 0.94 62.65
C LEU A 2 15.66 0.61 61.24
N LEU A 3 14.88 -0.14 60.46
CA LEU A 3 15.12 -0.37 59.05
C LEU A 3 14.77 0.91 58.29
N LEU A 4 15.69 1.43 57.47
CA LEU A 4 15.38 2.39 56.42
C LEU A 4 15.31 1.62 55.10
N LEU A 5 14.10 1.52 54.54
CA LEU A 5 13.83 0.99 53.21
C LEU A 5 14.53 1.88 52.16
N ASN A 6 15.42 1.31 51.37
CA ASN A 6 15.87 1.92 50.12
C ASN A 6 14.76 1.79 49.07
N ALA A 7 14.10 2.91 48.76
CA ALA A 7 13.18 2.98 47.63
C ALA A 7 13.99 3.13 46.34
N THR A 8 14.22 2.01 45.63
CA THR A 8 14.71 2.04 44.25
C THR A 8 13.59 2.49 43.32
N LEU A 9 13.73 3.70 42.76
CA LEU A 9 12.87 4.23 41.71
C LEU A 9 13.16 3.47 40.41
N LEU A 10 12.27 2.57 39.99
CA LEU A 10 12.31 2.01 38.64
C LEU A 10 11.89 3.11 37.66
N LEU A 11 12.83 3.68 36.91
CA LEU A 11 12.51 4.41 35.69
C LEU A 11 12.08 3.39 34.63
N THR A 12 10.78 3.31 34.38
CA THR A 12 10.28 2.73 33.14
C THR A 12 10.68 3.65 31.99
N ILE A 13 11.70 3.25 31.23
CA ILE A 13 11.97 3.89 29.94
C ILE A 13 10.80 3.51 29.03
N LEU A 14 9.81 4.39 28.90
CA LEU A 14 8.95 4.39 27.73
C LEU A 14 9.84 4.73 26.55
N ALA A 15 10.29 3.71 25.82
CA ALA A 15 10.83 3.89 24.49
C ALA A 15 9.69 4.41 23.60
N ALA A 16 9.50 5.73 23.57
CA ALA A 16 8.65 6.34 22.57
C ALA A 16 9.31 6.07 21.21
N ALA A 17 8.61 5.38 20.31
CA ALA A 17 9.07 5.26 18.94
C ALA A 17 9.25 6.67 18.38
N LEU A 18 10.45 6.98 17.88
CA LEU A 18 10.69 8.27 17.25
C LEU A 18 9.76 8.44 16.04
N PRO A 19 9.27 9.66 15.77
CA PRO A 19 8.47 9.94 14.58
C PRO A 19 9.17 9.42 13.33
N SER A 20 8.44 8.71 12.49
CA SER A 20 8.97 8.14 11.26
C SER A 20 8.06 8.48 10.09
N ALA A 21 8.62 9.17 9.10
CA ALA A 21 7.94 9.47 7.84
C ALA A 21 7.56 8.21 7.03
N LYS A 22 7.85 6.99 7.53
CA LYS A 22 7.40 5.74 6.91
C LYS A 22 5.98 5.34 7.30
N ARG A 23 5.43 5.88 8.40
CA ARG A 23 4.11 5.49 8.89
C ARG A 23 3.02 6.09 8.02
N GLY A 24 2.11 5.24 7.58
CA GLY A 24 0.91 5.62 6.86
C GLY A 24 -0.33 4.95 7.41
N LEU A 25 -1.49 5.39 6.94
CA LEU A 25 -2.81 4.92 7.36
C LEU A 25 -3.45 4.04 6.28
N VAL A 26 -3.87 2.84 6.65
CA VAL A 26 -4.84 2.06 5.86
C VAL A 26 -6.22 2.52 6.29
N PHE A 27 -6.84 3.42 5.53
CA PHE A 27 -8.09 4.06 5.92
C PHE A 27 -9.31 3.30 5.42
N ILE A 28 -10.14 2.85 6.36
CA ILE A 28 -11.49 2.33 6.11
C ILE A 28 -12.47 3.19 6.91
N PRO A 29 -13.45 3.86 6.28
CA PRO A 29 -14.38 4.71 7.00
C PRO A 29 -15.25 3.87 7.95
N ASN A 30 -15.42 4.36 9.17
CA ASN A 30 -16.33 3.76 10.14
C ASN A 30 -17.66 4.55 10.17
N PRO A 31 -18.76 4.00 9.63
CA PRO A 31 -20.03 4.72 9.57
C PRO A 31 -20.67 4.98 10.94
N ASN A 32 -20.29 4.21 11.96
CA ASN A 32 -20.85 4.37 13.31
C ASN A 32 -20.15 5.49 14.10
N TRP A 33 -18.89 5.78 13.76
CA TRP A 33 -18.05 6.76 14.46
C TRP A 33 -17.22 7.59 13.46
N PRO A 34 -17.85 8.30 12.52
CA PRO A 34 -17.13 9.00 11.45
C PRO A 34 -16.18 10.08 11.98
N GLN A 35 -16.47 10.66 13.14
CA GLN A 35 -15.63 11.66 13.81
C GLN A 35 -14.25 11.13 14.21
N ASP A 36 -14.09 9.82 14.41
CA ASP A 36 -12.81 9.21 14.80
C ASP A 36 -11.77 9.32 13.67
N SER A 37 -12.21 9.57 12.43
CA SER A 37 -11.33 9.86 11.30
C SER A 37 -10.43 11.07 11.57
N SER A 38 -10.87 12.01 12.40
CA SER A 38 -10.09 13.19 12.77
C SER A 38 -8.89 12.87 13.67
N ILE A 39 -8.92 11.76 14.42
CA ILE A 39 -7.85 11.37 15.37
C ILE A 39 -6.51 11.22 14.66
N TRP A 40 -6.53 10.69 13.43
CA TRP A 40 -5.33 10.38 12.66
C TRP A 40 -4.57 11.60 12.15
N ILE A 41 -5.19 12.78 12.16
CA ILE A 41 -4.64 14.04 11.63
C ILE A 41 -4.50 15.12 12.70
N GLN A 42 -4.68 14.78 13.97
CA GLN A 42 -4.50 15.74 15.07
C GLN A 42 -3.04 16.17 15.22
N PRO A 43 -2.77 17.37 15.78
CA PRO A 43 -1.42 17.79 16.12
C PRO A 43 -0.69 16.72 16.95
N GLY A 44 0.51 16.33 16.49
CA GLY A 44 1.31 15.26 17.09
C GLY A 44 1.20 13.91 16.40
N SER A 45 0.29 13.74 15.43
CA SER A 45 0.32 12.59 14.51
C SER A 45 1.59 12.62 13.65
N ASP A 46 2.23 11.46 13.48
CA ASP A 46 3.41 11.26 12.63
C ASP A 46 3.09 10.52 11.32
N LEU A 47 1.80 10.38 11.01
CA LEU A 47 1.33 9.78 9.76
C LEU A 47 1.51 10.77 8.61
N THR A 48 2.10 10.30 7.51
CA THR A 48 2.49 11.18 6.38
C THR A 48 1.78 10.82 5.08
N TRP A 49 1.15 9.65 5.01
CA TRP A 49 0.45 9.17 3.83
C TRP A 49 -0.69 8.22 4.21
N TYR A 50 -1.63 8.00 3.30
CA TYR A 50 -2.71 7.03 3.46
C TYR A 50 -3.16 6.43 2.13
N TYR A 51 -3.81 5.28 2.21
CA TYR A 51 -4.59 4.71 1.12
C TYR A 51 -5.87 4.09 1.68
N ASN A 52 -6.86 3.84 0.83
CA ASN A 52 -8.20 3.41 1.23
C ASN A 52 -8.78 2.29 0.36
N TYR A 53 -7.91 1.50 -0.29
CA TYR A 53 -8.25 0.48 -1.29
C TYR A 53 -9.02 1.00 -2.52
N ARG A 54 -9.05 2.32 -2.76
CA ARG A 54 -9.77 2.94 -3.88
C ARG A 54 -8.84 3.81 -4.71
N SER A 55 -9.33 4.20 -5.89
CA SER A 55 -8.64 5.13 -6.79
C SER A 55 -8.87 6.60 -6.46
N LEU A 56 -9.81 6.91 -5.55
CA LEU A 56 -10.18 8.26 -5.17
C LEU A 56 -9.93 8.50 -3.67
N PRO A 57 -9.54 9.73 -3.30
CA PRO A 57 -9.26 10.05 -1.91
C PRO A 57 -10.52 9.91 -1.05
N ALA A 58 -10.31 9.55 0.21
CA ALA A 58 -11.34 9.65 1.24
C ALA A 58 -11.80 11.11 1.42
N GLU A 59 -13.10 11.34 1.53
CA GLU A 59 -13.67 12.69 1.67
C GLU A 59 -13.09 13.38 2.93
N GLU A 60 -12.95 12.61 4.01
CA GLU A 60 -12.44 13.00 5.32
C GLU A 60 -11.05 13.64 5.26
N TYR A 61 -10.23 13.28 4.27
CA TYR A 61 -8.86 13.78 4.13
C TYR A 61 -8.63 14.56 2.83
N SER A 62 -9.62 14.62 1.95
CA SER A 62 -9.50 15.25 0.62
C SER A 62 -9.20 16.76 0.65
N HIS A 63 -9.44 17.40 1.80
CA HIS A 63 -9.16 18.82 2.03
C HIS A 63 -7.70 19.10 2.46
N LEU A 64 -6.94 18.05 2.81
CA LEU A 64 -5.56 18.19 3.27
C LEU A 64 -4.60 18.27 2.07
N PRO A 65 -3.55 19.12 2.15
CA PRO A 65 -2.50 19.13 1.13
C PRO A 65 -1.79 17.78 1.04
N GLN A 66 -1.40 17.37 -0.18
CA GLN A 66 -0.60 16.15 -0.38
C GLN A 66 0.76 16.21 0.34
N SER A 67 1.29 17.40 0.63
CA SER A 67 2.52 17.59 1.42
C SER A 67 2.37 17.21 2.89
N ASP A 68 1.13 17.22 3.40
CA ASP A 68 0.84 17.04 4.82
C ASP A 68 0.33 15.61 5.06
N PHE A 69 -0.50 15.10 4.14
CA PHE A 69 -1.02 13.73 4.21
C PHE A 69 -1.27 13.18 2.79
N GLU A 70 -0.26 12.54 2.21
CA GLU A 70 -0.29 12.05 0.82
C GLU A 70 -1.38 10.98 0.64
N PHE A 71 -2.22 11.14 -0.37
CA PHE A 71 -3.15 10.09 -0.79
C PHE A 71 -2.48 9.24 -1.86
N VAL A 72 -2.42 7.92 -1.64
CA VAL A 72 -1.89 6.96 -2.60
C VAL A 72 -3.05 6.17 -3.23
N PRO A 73 -3.42 6.45 -4.50
CA PRO A 73 -4.49 5.71 -5.18
C PRO A 73 -4.13 4.24 -5.36
N MET A 74 -5.12 3.36 -5.21
CA MET A 74 -4.97 1.92 -5.43
C MET A 74 -5.83 1.44 -6.59
N MET A 75 -5.21 0.72 -7.53
CA MET A 75 -5.92 -0.14 -8.47
C MET A 75 -6.17 -1.49 -7.80
N TRP A 76 -7.25 -1.58 -7.02
CA TRP A 76 -7.50 -2.74 -6.15
C TRP A 76 -7.55 -4.07 -6.90
N GLY A 77 -8.11 -4.07 -8.11
CA GLY A 77 -8.15 -5.25 -8.97
C GLY A 77 -8.30 -4.90 -10.45
N ALA A 78 -8.69 -5.88 -11.25
CA ALA A 78 -8.89 -5.74 -12.69
C ALA A 78 -10.31 -6.16 -13.08
N GLY A 79 -10.94 -5.38 -13.96
CA GLY A 79 -12.25 -5.70 -14.52
C GLY A 79 -12.19 -6.84 -15.56
N PRO A 80 -13.32 -7.17 -16.19
CA PRO A 80 -13.42 -8.27 -17.15
C PRO A 80 -12.63 -8.05 -18.45
N ASN A 81 -12.20 -6.81 -18.74
CA ASN A 81 -11.46 -6.45 -19.96
C ASN A 81 -10.09 -5.84 -19.62
N PRO A 82 -9.17 -6.59 -18.97
CA PRO A 82 -7.94 -6.04 -18.40
C PRO A 82 -7.02 -5.40 -19.44
N SER A 83 -7.05 -5.85 -20.70
CA SER A 83 -6.19 -5.32 -21.77
C SER A 83 -6.65 -3.97 -22.34
N THR A 84 -7.89 -3.54 -22.07
CA THR A 84 -8.47 -2.32 -22.67
C THR A 84 -9.06 -1.35 -21.66
N ASP A 85 -9.34 -1.81 -20.44
CA ASP A 85 -9.80 -0.95 -19.35
C ASP A 85 -8.65 -0.07 -18.84
N SER A 86 -8.76 1.24 -19.08
CA SER A 86 -7.84 2.28 -18.60
C SER A 86 -8.46 3.19 -17.54
N SER A 87 -9.59 2.78 -16.94
CA SER A 87 -10.37 3.59 -16.00
C SER A 87 -9.56 4.07 -14.80
N PHE A 88 -8.68 3.22 -14.26
CA PHE A 88 -7.80 3.60 -13.14
C PHE A 88 -6.83 4.71 -13.55
N ALA A 89 -6.08 4.53 -14.63
CA ALA A 89 -5.15 5.55 -15.10
C ALA A 89 -5.86 6.88 -15.41
N ASN A 90 -7.02 6.81 -16.07
CA ASN A 90 -7.85 7.99 -16.34
C ASN A 90 -8.31 8.69 -15.05
N SER A 91 -8.62 7.94 -13.98
CA SER A 91 -9.00 8.52 -12.70
C SER A 91 -7.83 9.25 -12.02
N VAL A 92 -6.62 8.68 -12.06
CA VAL A 92 -5.41 9.30 -11.49
C VAL A 92 -5.01 10.56 -12.25
N VAL A 93 -5.02 10.52 -13.59
CA VAL A 93 -4.74 11.70 -14.43
C VAL A 93 -5.75 12.83 -14.15
N LYS A 94 -7.03 12.51 -13.93
CA LYS A 94 -8.04 13.50 -13.53
C LYS A 94 -7.72 14.15 -12.18
N LEU A 95 -7.17 13.42 -11.20
CA LEU A 95 -6.74 14.00 -9.93
C LEU A 95 -5.57 14.97 -10.15
N ILE A 96 -4.60 14.59 -10.97
CA ILE A 96 -3.45 15.45 -11.33
C ILE A 96 -3.93 16.74 -11.99
N HIS A 97 -4.86 16.66 -12.94
CA HIS A 97 -5.44 17.85 -13.59
C HIS A 97 -6.23 18.75 -12.63
N LYS A 98 -6.72 18.21 -11.50
CA LYS A 98 -7.34 18.99 -10.42
C LYS A 98 -6.32 19.64 -9.47
N GLY A 99 -5.02 19.47 -9.73
CA GLY A 99 -3.95 20.01 -8.90
C GLY A 99 -3.51 19.12 -7.74
N ILE A 100 -3.99 17.87 -7.68
CA ILE A 100 -3.54 16.91 -6.66
C ILE A 100 -2.23 16.28 -7.13
N ASN A 101 -1.15 16.50 -6.37
CA ASN A 101 0.18 15.97 -6.68
C ASN A 101 0.28 14.48 -6.34
N ILE A 102 -0.16 13.60 -7.25
CA ILE A 102 -0.03 12.15 -7.10
C ILE A 102 1.39 11.72 -7.48
N THR A 103 2.14 11.16 -6.52
CA THR A 103 3.52 10.71 -6.76
C THR A 103 3.69 9.18 -6.72
N HIS A 104 2.78 8.48 -6.06
CA HIS A 104 2.77 7.02 -5.96
C HIS A 104 1.39 6.44 -6.31
N VAL A 105 1.37 5.20 -6.80
CA VAL A 105 0.16 4.37 -6.88
C VAL A 105 0.43 2.96 -6.36
N LEU A 106 -0.59 2.37 -5.73
CA LEU A 106 -0.64 0.97 -5.36
C LEU A 106 -1.40 0.18 -6.43
N THR A 107 -1.02 -1.08 -6.60
CA THR A 107 -1.69 -2.00 -7.52
C THR A 107 -2.30 -3.18 -6.76
N PHE A 108 -2.72 -4.21 -7.48
CA PHE A 108 -3.73 -5.20 -7.08
C PHE A 108 -3.59 -5.71 -5.64
N ASN A 109 -4.71 -5.75 -4.93
CA ASN A 109 -4.81 -6.20 -3.54
C ASN A 109 -4.93 -7.72 -3.50
N GLU A 110 -3.95 -8.42 -2.92
CA GLU A 110 -3.93 -9.88 -2.77
C GLU A 110 -4.52 -10.61 -3.98
N PRO A 111 -3.96 -10.39 -5.19
CA PRO A 111 -4.51 -10.99 -6.40
C PRO A 111 -4.42 -12.53 -6.39
N ASP A 112 -3.54 -13.08 -5.54
CA ASP A 112 -3.40 -14.50 -5.26
C ASP A 112 -4.48 -15.08 -4.33
N ALA A 113 -5.25 -14.22 -3.65
CA ALA A 113 -6.28 -14.63 -2.70
C ALA A 113 -7.70 -14.47 -3.28
N PRO A 114 -8.66 -15.33 -2.87
CA PRO A 114 -10.03 -15.25 -3.34
C PRO A 114 -10.76 -14.01 -2.80
N ALA A 115 -11.76 -13.54 -3.54
CA ALA A 115 -12.60 -12.40 -3.15
C ALA A 115 -13.36 -12.62 -1.83
N SER A 116 -13.68 -13.87 -1.49
CA SER A 116 -14.31 -14.23 -0.21
C SER A 116 -13.41 -13.96 1.00
N TRP A 117 -12.10 -13.77 0.80
CA TRP A 117 -11.14 -13.40 1.85
C TRP A 117 -10.75 -11.92 1.80
N GLY A 118 -11.29 -11.17 0.83
CA GLY A 118 -10.92 -9.77 0.60
C GLY A 118 -9.81 -9.57 -0.43
N GLY A 119 -9.35 -10.63 -1.10
CA GLY A 119 -8.40 -10.55 -2.21
C GLY A 119 -9.06 -10.19 -3.54
N SER A 120 -8.27 -9.70 -4.50
CA SER A 120 -8.78 -9.31 -5.82
C SER A 120 -8.96 -10.47 -6.79
N ASN A 121 -8.38 -11.65 -6.48
CA ASN A 121 -8.55 -12.89 -7.23
C ASN A 121 -8.31 -12.74 -8.74
N ILE A 122 -7.08 -12.38 -9.11
CA ILE A 122 -6.69 -12.08 -10.50
C ILE A 122 -5.55 -13.00 -10.89
N SER A 123 -5.61 -13.61 -12.08
CA SER A 123 -4.48 -14.38 -12.60
C SER A 123 -3.27 -13.48 -12.90
N PRO A 124 -2.02 -13.99 -12.81
CA PRO A 124 -0.84 -13.22 -13.20
C PRO A 124 -0.90 -12.68 -14.65
N GLU A 125 -1.54 -13.41 -15.56
CA GLU A 125 -1.76 -12.99 -16.95
C GLU A 125 -2.69 -11.78 -17.04
N ASN A 126 -3.88 -11.84 -16.43
CA ASN A 126 -4.83 -10.72 -16.45
C ASN A 126 -4.27 -9.50 -15.74
N ALA A 127 -3.54 -9.69 -14.63
CA ALA A 127 -2.83 -8.63 -13.95
C ALA A 127 -1.78 -7.96 -14.85
N THR A 128 -1.06 -8.73 -15.67
CA THR A 128 -0.07 -8.20 -16.62
C THR A 128 -0.74 -7.31 -17.68
N HIS A 129 -1.88 -7.75 -18.23
CA HIS A 129 -2.64 -6.94 -19.18
C HIS A 129 -3.18 -5.64 -18.54
N ALA A 130 -3.74 -5.73 -17.34
CA ALA A 130 -4.22 -4.56 -16.59
C ALA A 130 -3.10 -3.58 -16.24
N TRP A 131 -1.92 -4.09 -15.87
CA TRP A 131 -0.72 -3.28 -15.65
C TRP A 131 -0.31 -2.53 -16.91
N ALA A 132 -0.29 -3.21 -18.06
CA ALA A 132 0.05 -2.59 -19.33
C ALA A 132 -0.94 -1.48 -19.72
N ALA A 133 -2.24 -1.73 -19.55
CA ALA A 133 -3.31 -0.78 -19.90
C ALA A 133 -3.34 0.47 -18.99
N ASN A 134 -2.95 0.34 -17.71
CA ASN A 134 -3.07 1.43 -16.75
C ASN A 134 -1.72 1.98 -16.29
N ILE A 135 -0.87 1.12 -15.73
CA ILE A 135 0.27 1.53 -14.91
C ILE A 135 1.43 2.03 -15.77
N LEU A 136 1.68 1.43 -16.93
CA LEU A 136 2.73 1.91 -17.84
C LEU A 136 2.47 3.35 -18.31
N SER A 137 1.21 3.75 -18.46
CA SER A 137 0.86 5.13 -18.81
C SER A 137 1.17 6.10 -17.68
N LEU A 138 0.88 5.71 -16.43
CA LEU A 138 1.14 6.51 -15.23
C LEU A 138 2.65 6.66 -14.97
N GLN A 139 3.45 5.62 -15.21
CA GLN A 139 4.91 5.70 -15.09
C GLN A 139 5.53 6.71 -16.08
N LYS A 140 4.90 6.96 -17.24
CA LYS A 140 5.33 8.04 -18.15
C LYS A 140 5.10 9.45 -17.59
N TYR A 141 4.18 9.59 -16.62
CA TYR A 141 4.01 10.84 -15.85
C TYR A 141 5.01 10.96 -14.68
N GLY A 142 5.95 10.01 -14.53
CA GLY A 142 6.90 9.98 -13.42
C GLY A 142 6.31 9.45 -12.10
N ILE A 143 5.10 8.88 -12.15
CA ILE A 143 4.45 8.27 -10.98
C ILE A 143 5.09 6.92 -10.69
N LYS A 144 5.47 6.70 -9.43
CA LYS A 144 6.03 5.43 -8.97
C LYS A 144 4.92 4.41 -8.72
N ALA A 145 5.12 3.18 -9.16
CA ALA A 145 4.15 2.11 -9.02
C ALA A 145 4.66 0.96 -8.15
N GLY A 146 3.85 0.60 -7.16
CA GLY A 146 4.07 -0.59 -6.35
C GLY A 146 3.68 -1.85 -7.10
N LEU A 147 4.48 -2.91 -6.96
CA LEU A 147 4.06 -4.26 -7.37
C LEU A 147 2.76 -4.68 -6.68
N PRO A 148 2.06 -5.72 -7.19
CA PRO A 148 0.86 -6.22 -6.55
C PRO A 148 1.13 -6.67 -5.11
N ALA A 149 0.25 -6.29 -4.19
CA ALA A 149 0.38 -6.62 -2.77
C ALA A 149 -0.13 -8.04 -2.53
N VAL A 150 0.72 -9.05 -2.77
CA VAL A 150 0.37 -10.46 -2.60
C VAL A 150 0.28 -10.85 -1.11
N SER A 151 -0.44 -11.94 -0.82
CA SER A 151 -0.45 -12.49 0.53
C SER A 151 0.96 -12.93 0.97
N GLY A 152 1.22 -12.89 2.28
CA GLY A 152 2.49 -13.34 2.90
C GLY A 152 2.71 -14.86 2.87
N THR A 153 2.12 -15.57 1.91
CA THR A 153 2.18 -17.03 1.78
C THR A 153 3.14 -17.44 0.64
N PRO A 154 3.60 -18.71 0.61
CA PRO A 154 4.34 -19.23 -0.54
C PRO A 154 3.59 -19.08 -1.87
N GLY A 155 2.25 -19.17 -1.84
CA GLY A 155 1.40 -18.96 -3.01
C GLY A 155 1.46 -17.52 -3.54
N GLY A 156 1.45 -16.54 -2.64
CA GLY A 156 1.60 -15.12 -3.01
C GLY A 156 2.94 -14.82 -3.68
N LEU A 157 4.05 -15.35 -3.14
CA LEU A 157 5.36 -15.19 -3.77
C LEU A 157 5.43 -15.87 -5.15
N ALA A 158 4.86 -17.07 -5.28
CA ALA A 158 4.81 -17.76 -6.57
C ALA A 158 4.00 -16.97 -7.62
N TRP A 159 2.86 -16.39 -7.21
CA TRP A 159 2.05 -15.51 -8.05
C TRP A 159 2.84 -14.28 -8.51
N LEU A 160 3.56 -13.64 -7.59
CA LEU A 160 4.34 -12.43 -7.88
C LEU A 160 5.46 -12.70 -8.89
N LEU A 161 6.19 -13.80 -8.73
CA LEU A 161 7.25 -14.19 -9.66
C LEU A 161 6.71 -14.47 -11.06
N GLN A 162 5.54 -15.13 -11.18
CA GLN A 162 4.88 -15.32 -12.47
C GLN A 162 4.47 -14.00 -13.10
N PHE A 163 3.91 -13.06 -12.32
CA PHE A 163 3.54 -11.73 -12.80
C PHE A 163 4.74 -10.95 -13.34
N VAL A 164 5.86 -10.93 -12.60
CA VAL A 164 7.12 -10.29 -13.04
C VAL A 164 7.67 -10.92 -14.33
N GLY A 165 7.60 -12.25 -14.42
CA GLY A 165 7.97 -12.99 -15.63
C GLY A 165 7.11 -12.61 -16.83
N ASN A 166 5.78 -12.61 -16.67
CA ASN A 166 4.84 -12.21 -17.71
C ASN A 166 5.05 -10.77 -18.17
N CYS A 167 5.27 -9.83 -17.23
CA CYS A 167 5.59 -8.45 -17.57
C CYS A 167 6.88 -8.34 -18.39
N THR A 168 7.92 -9.12 -18.03
CA THR A 168 9.19 -9.15 -18.77
C THR A 168 8.99 -9.64 -20.21
N LEU A 169 8.17 -10.67 -20.41
CA LEU A 169 7.84 -11.21 -21.73
C LEU A 169 7.04 -10.19 -22.56
N VAL A 170 5.98 -9.60 -22.01
CA VAL A 170 5.12 -8.64 -22.70
C VAL A 170 5.88 -7.35 -23.09
N LEU A 171 6.78 -6.88 -22.23
CA LEU A 171 7.58 -5.69 -22.51
C LEU A 171 8.77 -5.94 -23.45
N GLY A 172 9.14 -7.20 -23.69
CA GLY A 172 10.34 -7.56 -24.45
C GLY A 172 11.65 -7.10 -23.79
N ARG A 173 11.62 -6.77 -22.49
CA ARG A 173 12.76 -6.30 -21.70
C ARG A 173 12.57 -6.65 -20.23
N ARG A 174 13.65 -6.66 -19.46
CA ARG A 174 13.60 -6.86 -18.01
C ARG A 174 12.59 -5.90 -17.39
N PHE A 175 11.61 -6.45 -16.67
CA PHE A 175 10.66 -5.67 -15.91
C PHE A 175 11.37 -5.02 -14.70
N THR A 176 11.03 -3.75 -14.46
CA THR A 176 11.57 -2.93 -13.37
C THR A 176 10.40 -2.38 -12.58
N TYR A 177 10.56 -2.31 -11.26
CA TYR A 177 9.53 -1.83 -10.34
C TYR A 177 10.12 -0.78 -9.40
N ASP A 178 9.26 0.09 -8.87
CA ASP A 178 9.68 1.18 -7.97
C ASP A 178 9.72 0.72 -6.51
N PHE A 179 8.73 -0.07 -6.09
CA PHE A 179 8.66 -0.65 -4.75
C PHE A 179 7.78 -1.91 -4.72
N LEU A 180 7.95 -2.71 -3.67
CA LEU A 180 7.19 -3.94 -3.42
C LEU A 180 6.36 -3.81 -2.14
N PRO A 181 5.04 -3.63 -2.24
CA PRO A 181 4.12 -3.80 -1.12
C PRO A 181 4.10 -5.26 -0.64
N VAL A 182 3.98 -5.45 0.67
CA VAL A 182 3.91 -6.78 1.30
C VAL A 182 2.79 -6.82 2.33
N HIS A 183 2.03 -7.92 2.36
CA HIS A 183 1.08 -8.21 3.44
C HIS A 183 1.61 -9.34 4.31
N TRP A 184 1.36 -9.23 5.62
CA TRP A 184 1.76 -10.25 6.58
C TRP A 184 0.78 -10.32 7.75
N TYR A 185 0.29 -11.51 8.03
CA TYR A 185 -0.67 -11.79 9.10
C TYR A 185 -0.23 -13.01 9.90
N ASP A 186 0.82 -12.85 10.70
CA ASP A 186 1.34 -13.87 11.63
C ASP A 186 2.35 -13.19 12.58
N ASN A 187 3.16 -13.98 13.28
CA ASN A 187 4.20 -13.54 14.20
C ASN A 187 5.32 -12.72 13.52
N PHE A 188 6.05 -11.98 14.37
CA PHE A 188 7.12 -11.08 13.95
C PHE A 188 8.33 -11.80 13.31
N ASP A 189 8.67 -13.00 13.78
CA ASP A 189 9.80 -13.74 13.21
C ASP A 189 9.54 -14.17 11.76
N GLY A 190 8.31 -14.57 11.47
CA GLY A 190 7.88 -14.87 10.12
C GLY A 190 7.89 -13.63 9.23
N LEU A 191 7.41 -12.47 9.73
CA LEU A 191 7.51 -11.19 9.01
C LEU A 191 8.95 -10.89 8.62
N ARG A 192 9.87 -10.98 9.58
CA ARG A 192 11.30 -10.70 9.35
C ARG A 192 11.89 -11.61 8.28
N ARG A 193 11.56 -12.90 8.30
CA ARG A 193 12.00 -13.87 7.29
C ARG A 193 11.41 -13.56 5.92
N TYR A 194 10.10 -13.30 5.85
CA TYR A 194 9.42 -13.00 4.59
C TYR A 194 9.96 -11.73 3.93
N VAL A 195 10.11 -10.64 4.69
CA VAL A 195 10.71 -9.39 4.20
C VAL A 195 12.13 -9.63 3.68
N SER A 196 12.93 -10.46 4.37
CA SER A 196 14.27 -10.81 3.92
C SER A 196 14.26 -11.61 2.61
N GLU A 197 13.30 -12.52 2.43
CA GLU A 197 13.20 -13.33 1.22
C GLU A 197 12.82 -12.48 0.00
N VAL A 198 11.86 -11.58 0.13
CA VAL A 198 11.37 -10.77 -1.00
C VAL A 198 12.34 -9.63 -1.38
N MET A 199 13.23 -9.21 -0.48
CA MET A 199 14.24 -8.18 -0.78
C MET A 199 15.44 -8.70 -1.59
N VAL A 200 15.66 -10.02 -1.65
CA VAL A 200 16.84 -10.63 -2.29
C VAL A 200 16.56 -11.12 -3.72
N LYS A 201 15.31 -11.04 -4.18
CA LYS A 201 14.85 -11.52 -5.51
C LYS A 201 14.45 -10.37 -6.43
#